data_AF-A0A2T0MRJ0-F1
#
_entry.id   AF-A0A2T0MRJ0-F1
#
_cell.length_a   1.000
_cell.length_b   1.000
_cell.length_c   1.000
_cell.angle_alpha   90.00
_cell.angle_beta   90.00
_cell.angle_gamma   90.00
#
_symmetry.space_group_name_H-M   'P 1'
#
loop_
_entity.id
_entity.type
_entity.pdbx_description
1 polymer ?
#
loop_
_entity_poly.entity_id
_entity_poly.type
_entity_poly.pdbx_seq_one_letter_code
_entity_poly.pdbx_strand_id
1 'polypeptide(L)'
;MGHLVTSAPASARSALVRHVIMRTAERLYATHGLAEVSLRQIGQAAGQRNKSAVQYHFSGRDDLIKAILAEHAEAIERHRLALAARRGEPGPRDRVGHIVLPRIEHHIELGTPSWYGRFLAQVTVEPALREYAVRAHLNTASLRRLHDAGHPGSARSKDMTRQLIVHMSAELETELAREQPPAPVAAAAWRRLGADLVTAVTGLTMALGTLGGTAQDGPRG
;
A
#
# COMPACT_ATOMS: atom_id res chain seq x y z
N MET A 1 19.04 45.62 -9.21
CA MET A 1 18.88 44.56 -8.19
C MET A 1 18.53 43.26 -8.90
N GLY A 2 19.52 42.37 -9.05
CA GLY A 2 19.35 41.10 -9.77
C GLY A 2 18.79 40.02 -8.86
N HIS A 3 17.66 39.43 -9.25
CA HIS A 3 17.11 38.23 -8.62
C HIS A 3 17.99 37.02 -8.97
N LEU A 4 18.74 36.53 -7.98
CA LEU A 4 19.38 35.21 -8.03
C LEU A 4 18.28 34.15 -8.00
N VAL A 5 17.96 33.57 -9.16
CA VAL A 5 17.25 32.29 -9.24
C VAL A 5 18.22 31.21 -8.77
N THR A 6 18.15 30.85 -7.49
CA THR A 6 18.92 29.74 -6.95
C THR A 6 18.43 28.43 -7.56
N SER A 7 19.12 27.96 -8.60
CA SER A 7 18.87 26.65 -9.19
C SER A 7 19.19 25.55 -8.16
N ALA A 8 18.24 24.66 -7.88
CA ALA A 8 18.47 23.52 -7.00
C ALA A 8 19.66 22.65 -7.49
N PRO A 9 20.46 22.06 -6.58
CA PRO A 9 21.60 21.23 -6.93
C PRO A 9 21.17 20.05 -7.82
N ALA A 10 22.07 19.58 -8.69
CA ALA A 10 21.75 18.57 -9.72
C ALA A 10 21.12 17.27 -9.15
N SER A 11 21.51 16.87 -7.93
CA SER A 11 20.93 15.73 -7.21
C SER A 11 19.46 15.95 -6.80
N ALA A 12 19.11 17.15 -6.33
CA ALA A 12 17.73 17.50 -5.96
C ALA A 12 16.82 17.55 -7.20
N ARG A 13 17.34 18.06 -8.32
CA ARG A 13 16.60 18.03 -9.60
C ARG A 13 16.36 16.61 -10.09
N SER A 14 17.38 15.75 -10.00
CA SER A 14 17.29 14.33 -10.35
C SER A 14 16.24 13.61 -9.50
N ALA A 15 16.23 13.85 -8.18
CA ALA A 15 15.22 13.30 -7.27
C ALA A 15 13.80 13.79 -7.60
N LEU A 16 13.63 15.07 -7.93
CA LEU A 16 12.34 15.63 -8.34
C LEU A 16 11.82 14.96 -9.62
N VAL A 17 12.68 14.79 -10.63
CA VAL A 17 12.30 14.10 -11.88
C VAL A 17 11.91 12.64 -11.61
N ARG A 18 12.71 11.94 -10.79
CA ARG A 18 12.39 10.58 -10.36
C ARG A 18 11.00 10.50 -9.70
N HIS A 19 10.69 11.41 -8.79
CA HIS A 19 9.39 11.47 -8.12
C HIS A 19 8.25 11.79 -9.10
N VAL A 20 8.43 12.74 -10.02
CA VAL A 20 7.42 13.05 -11.06
C VAL A 20 7.12 11.84 -11.94
N ILE A 21 8.15 11.07 -12.31
CA ILE A 21 7.97 9.83 -13.08
C ILE A 21 7.16 8.81 -12.27
N MET A 22 7.48 8.62 -10.99
CA MET A 22 6.76 7.70 -10.10
C MET A 22 5.28 8.06 -9.94
N ARG A 23 4.97 9.31 -9.63
CA ARG A 23 3.58 9.78 -9.47
C ARG A 23 2.80 9.69 -10.79
N THR A 24 3.45 9.99 -11.92
CA THR A 24 2.84 9.84 -13.24
C THR A 24 2.55 8.38 -13.56
N ALA A 25 3.51 7.49 -13.29
CA ALA A 25 3.35 6.06 -13.52
C ALA A 25 2.24 5.45 -12.66
N GLU A 26 2.21 5.75 -11.35
CA GLU A 26 1.14 5.31 -10.46
C GLU A 26 -0.24 5.70 -11.01
N ARG A 27 -0.41 6.98 -11.39
CA ARG A 27 -1.67 7.47 -11.96
C ARG A 27 -2.04 6.72 -13.23
N LEU A 28 -1.10 6.54 -14.16
CA LEU A 28 -1.36 5.84 -15.42
C LEU A 28 -1.73 4.38 -15.17
N TYR A 29 -0.99 3.67 -14.32
CA TYR A 29 -1.27 2.29 -13.95
C TYR A 29 -2.60 2.11 -13.24
N ALA A 30 -2.96 3.02 -12.32
CA ALA A 30 -4.24 3.01 -11.64
C ALA A 30 -5.44 3.26 -12.58
N THR A 31 -5.21 3.96 -13.70
CA THR A 31 -6.28 4.37 -14.62
C THR A 31 -6.42 3.44 -15.83
N HIS A 32 -5.31 2.89 -16.34
CA HIS A 32 -5.28 2.10 -17.57
C HIS A 32 -4.83 0.65 -17.36
N GLY A 33 -4.34 0.29 -16.17
CA GLY A 33 -3.79 -1.04 -15.86
C GLY A 33 -2.30 -1.19 -16.17
N LEU A 34 -1.68 -2.24 -15.61
CA LEU A 34 -0.23 -2.48 -15.76
C LEU A 34 0.18 -2.95 -17.17
N ALA A 35 -0.71 -3.67 -17.86
CA ALA A 35 -0.44 -4.23 -19.18
C ALA A 35 -0.42 -3.16 -20.28
N GLU A 36 -1.27 -2.13 -20.16
CA GLU A 36 -1.47 -1.10 -21.19
C GLU A 36 -0.47 0.06 -21.12
N VAL A 37 0.33 0.15 -20.05
CA VAL A 37 1.17 1.31 -19.76
C VAL A 37 2.66 0.97 -19.90
N SER A 38 3.27 1.52 -20.94
CA SER A 38 4.70 1.43 -21.23
C SER A 38 5.51 2.56 -20.57
N LEU A 39 6.82 2.32 -20.37
CA LEU A 39 7.77 3.34 -19.89
C LEU A 39 7.82 4.58 -20.80
N ARG A 40 7.56 4.40 -22.11
CA ARG A 40 7.48 5.51 -23.06
C ARG A 40 6.27 6.40 -22.80
N GLN A 41 5.08 5.81 -22.61
CA GLN A 41 3.87 6.57 -22.26
C GLN A 41 4.07 7.32 -20.94
N ILE A 42 4.71 6.68 -19.95
CA ILE A 42 5.04 7.33 -18.68
C ILE A 42 5.98 8.53 -18.90
N GLY A 43 7.07 8.36 -19.64
CA GLY A 43 8.01 9.45 -19.92
C GLY A 43 7.35 10.64 -20.63
N GLN A 44 6.51 10.35 -21.63
CA GLN A 44 5.75 11.38 -22.35
C GLN A 44 4.78 12.11 -21.43
N ALA A 45 4.00 11.38 -20.62
CA ALA A 45 3.06 11.96 -19.67
C ALA A 45 3.74 12.73 -18.52
N ALA A 46 4.97 12.35 -18.18
CA ALA A 46 5.81 13.02 -17.17
C ALA A 46 6.55 14.25 -17.74
N GLY A 47 6.25 14.67 -18.98
CA GLY A 47 6.88 15.81 -19.64
C GLY A 47 8.35 15.59 -20.03
N GLN A 48 8.82 14.34 -20.02
CA GLN A 48 10.20 14.03 -20.36
C GLN A 48 10.36 13.99 -21.88
N ARG A 49 11.07 15.00 -22.43
CA ARG A 49 11.32 15.12 -23.88
C ARG A 49 12.27 14.05 -24.43
N ASN A 50 13.05 13.39 -23.56
CA ASN A 50 14.00 12.34 -23.95
C ASN A 50 13.49 10.95 -23.51
N LYS A 51 13.41 10.01 -24.47
CA LYS A 51 13.05 8.60 -24.21
C LYS A 51 13.93 7.96 -23.13
N SER A 52 15.17 8.40 -22.98
CA SER A 52 16.13 7.85 -22.01
C SER A 52 15.93 8.35 -20.58
N ALA A 53 15.13 9.39 -20.34
CA ALA A 53 15.00 9.99 -19.00
C ALA A 53 14.41 9.00 -17.98
N VAL A 54 13.42 8.20 -18.38
CA VAL A 54 12.85 7.15 -17.50
C VAL A 54 13.86 6.04 -17.25
N GLN A 55 14.58 5.62 -18.30
CA GLN A 55 15.60 4.57 -18.24
C GLN A 55 16.83 4.97 -17.42
N TYR A 56 17.11 6.28 -17.31
CA TYR A 56 18.17 6.81 -16.44
C TYR A 56 17.86 6.59 -14.95
N HIS A 57 16.57 6.64 -14.58
CA HIS A 57 16.15 6.49 -13.17
C HIS A 57 15.69 5.08 -12.82
N PHE A 58 15.20 4.32 -13.80
CA PHE A 58 14.61 3.00 -13.61
C PHE A 58 15.09 2.05 -14.69
N SER A 59 15.63 0.91 -14.26
CA SER A 59 16.12 -0.15 -15.16
C SER A 59 15.01 -0.81 -15.97
N GLY A 60 13.75 -0.72 -15.52
CA GLY A 60 12.60 -1.28 -16.20
C GLY A 60 11.28 -1.00 -15.49
N ARG A 61 10.20 -1.59 -16.03
CA ARG A 61 8.83 -1.49 -15.50
C ARG A 61 8.76 -1.93 -14.03
N ASP A 62 9.32 -3.09 -13.74
CA ASP A 62 9.26 -3.69 -12.41
C ASP A 62 10.05 -2.89 -11.38
N ASP A 63 11.19 -2.32 -11.77
CA ASP A 63 11.99 -1.45 -10.91
C ASP A 63 11.24 -0.16 -10.54
N LEU A 64 10.56 0.44 -11.52
CA LEU A 64 9.67 1.59 -11.28
C LEU A 64 8.50 1.23 -10.35
N ILE A 65 7.83 0.09 -10.58
CA ILE A 65 6.74 -0.38 -9.71
C ILE A 65 7.23 -0.63 -8.28
N LYS A 66 8.37 -1.31 -8.13
CA LYS A 66 8.99 -1.58 -6.82
C LYS A 66 9.35 -0.28 -6.10
N ALA A 67 9.88 0.72 -6.81
CA ALA A 67 10.18 2.02 -6.24
C ALA A 67 8.92 2.74 -5.70
N ILE A 68 7.80 2.68 -6.44
CA ILE A 68 6.51 3.25 -5.99
C ILE A 68 6.02 2.52 -4.73
N LEU A 69 6.06 1.18 -4.75
CA LEU A 69 5.65 0.36 -3.61
C LEU A 69 6.51 0.63 -2.37
N ALA A 70 7.82 0.80 -2.53
CA ALA A 70 8.73 1.10 -1.43
C ALA A 70 8.43 2.45 -0.77
N GLU A 71 8.19 3.49 -1.57
CA GLU A 71 7.85 4.84 -1.06
C GLU A 71 6.56 4.81 -0.23
N HIS A 72 5.54 4.06 -0.68
CA HIS A 72 4.32 3.87 0.11
C HIS A 72 4.51 3.01 1.34
N ALA A 73 5.30 1.92 1.24
CA ALA A 73 5.60 1.08 2.39
C ALA A 73 6.32 1.86 3.50
N GLU A 74 7.25 2.75 3.14
CA GLU A 74 7.92 3.65 4.10
C GLU A 74 6.93 4.60 4.78
N ALA A 75 6.01 5.19 4.03
CA ALA A 75 4.99 6.07 4.59
C ALA A 75 4.04 5.34 5.56
N ILE A 76 3.59 4.14 5.17
CA ILE A 76 2.74 3.29 6.00
C ILE A 76 3.49 2.83 7.25
N GLU A 77 4.78 2.51 7.16
CA GLU A 77 5.59 2.11 8.32
C GLU A 77 5.75 3.26 9.32
N ARG A 78 5.85 4.51 8.89
CA ARG A 78 5.87 5.67 9.82
C ARG A 78 4.60 5.72 10.68
N HIS A 79 3.43 5.57 10.07
CA HIS A 79 2.16 5.48 10.79
C HIS A 79 2.11 4.29 11.74
N ARG A 80 2.66 3.15 11.29
CA ARG A 80 2.66 1.92 12.08
C ARG A 80 3.56 2.02 13.31
N LEU A 81 4.72 2.65 13.18
CA LEU A 81 5.63 2.91 14.30
C LEU A 81 4.98 3.85 15.33
N ALA A 82 4.28 4.89 14.88
CA ALA A 82 3.53 5.78 15.77
C ALA A 82 2.43 5.03 16.53
N LEU A 83 1.71 4.12 15.87
CA LEU A 83 0.68 3.29 16.49
C LEU A 83 1.27 2.28 17.50
N ALA A 84 2.39 1.64 17.14
CA ALA A 84 3.07 0.65 17.96
C ALA A 84 3.73 1.23 19.22
N ALA A 85 3.93 2.55 19.30
CA ALA A 85 4.44 3.22 20.49
C ALA A 85 3.43 3.26 21.66
N ARG A 86 2.18 2.83 21.44
CA ARG A 86 1.14 2.76 22.49
C ARG A 86 1.46 1.60 23.45
N ARG A 87 1.21 1.83 24.75
CA ARG A 87 1.55 0.86 25.83
C ARG A 87 0.48 -0.24 25.94
N GLY A 88 0.92 -1.47 26.23
CA GLY A 88 0.08 -2.64 26.48
C GLY A 88 0.35 -3.78 25.49
N GLU A 89 0.10 -5.02 25.90
CA GLU A 89 0.15 -6.17 24.99
C GLU A 89 -1.04 -6.11 24.02
N PRO A 90 -0.81 -6.12 22.70
CA PRO A 90 -1.89 -5.96 21.73
C PRO A 90 -2.74 -7.23 21.67
N GLY A 91 -4.05 -7.06 21.82
CA GLY A 91 -5.02 -8.14 21.59
C GLY A 91 -5.14 -8.51 20.10
N PRO A 92 -5.90 -9.55 19.74
CA PRO A 92 -6.09 -9.96 18.34
C PRO A 92 -6.59 -8.83 17.43
N ARG A 93 -7.55 -8.02 17.90
CA ARG A 93 -8.08 -6.87 17.17
C ARG A 93 -7.02 -5.78 16.99
N ASP A 94 -6.20 -5.52 17.99
CA ASP A 94 -5.13 -4.53 17.91
C ASP A 94 -4.07 -4.95 16.90
N ARG A 95 -3.70 -6.24 16.87
CA ARG A 95 -2.75 -6.78 15.88
C ARG A 95 -3.26 -6.58 14.45
N VAL A 96 -4.54 -6.83 14.19
CA VAL A 96 -5.17 -6.49 12.90
C VAL A 96 -5.15 -4.98 12.65
N GLY A 97 -5.43 -4.18 13.67
CA GLY A 97 -5.35 -2.71 13.62
C GLY A 97 -3.97 -2.21 13.16
N HIS A 98 -2.88 -2.83 13.61
CA HIS A 98 -1.52 -2.48 13.20
C HIS A 98 -1.21 -2.79 11.72
N ILE A 99 -2.00 -3.65 11.08
CA ILE A 99 -1.89 -3.94 9.66
C ILE A 99 -2.74 -2.95 8.85
N VAL A 100 -3.99 -2.70 9.29
CA VAL A 100 -4.99 -1.95 8.54
C VAL A 100 -4.85 -0.44 8.72
N LEU A 101 -4.84 0.05 9.96
CA LEU A 101 -4.99 1.48 10.26
C LEU A 101 -3.85 2.35 9.71
N PRO A 102 -2.57 1.93 9.76
CA PRO A 102 -1.49 2.71 9.15
C PRO A 102 -1.65 2.94 7.65
N ARG A 103 -2.28 1.98 6.95
CA ARG A 103 -2.59 2.12 5.53
C ARG A 103 -3.73 3.11 5.30
N ILE A 104 -4.72 3.11 6.18
CA ILE A 104 -5.85 4.05 6.13
C ILE A 104 -5.38 5.49 6.35
N GLU A 105 -4.54 5.73 7.36
CA GLU A 105 -3.98 7.08 7.58
C GLU A 105 -3.10 7.52 6.40
N HIS A 106 -2.34 6.61 5.80
CA HIS A 106 -1.61 6.90 4.57
C HIS A 106 -2.53 7.29 3.39
N HIS A 107 -3.68 6.62 3.22
CA HIS A 107 -4.68 7.03 2.21
C HIS A 107 -5.28 8.41 2.50
N ILE A 108 -5.48 8.77 3.77
CA ILE A 108 -5.95 10.10 4.16
C ILE A 108 -4.89 11.17 3.83
N GLU A 109 -3.62 10.89 4.12
CA GLU A 109 -2.50 11.80 3.81
C GLU A 109 -2.31 12.03 2.31
N LEU A 110 -2.53 11.01 1.48
CA LEU A 110 -2.48 11.17 0.03
C LEU A 110 -3.55 12.13 -0.52
N GLY A 111 -4.63 12.36 0.24
CA GLY A 111 -5.72 13.25 -0.15
C GLY A 111 -6.65 12.65 -1.21
N THR A 112 -7.49 13.50 -1.79
CA THR A 112 -8.48 13.11 -2.81
C THR A 112 -8.44 14.08 -4.00
N PRO A 113 -8.27 13.59 -5.25
CA PRO A 113 -8.12 12.19 -5.63
C PRO A 113 -6.73 11.61 -5.32
N SER A 114 -6.66 10.30 -5.10
CA SER A 114 -5.43 9.51 -5.08
C SER A 114 -5.50 8.33 -6.07
N TRP A 115 -4.39 7.63 -6.27
CA TRP A 115 -4.28 6.52 -7.22
C TRP A 115 -3.67 5.24 -6.64
N TYR A 116 -3.12 5.32 -5.42
CA TYR A 116 -2.38 4.22 -4.81
C TYR A 116 -3.24 2.97 -4.56
N GLY A 117 -4.51 3.13 -4.17
CA GLY A 117 -5.41 2.01 -3.90
C GLY A 117 -5.65 1.16 -5.14
N ARG A 118 -6.05 1.81 -6.24
CA ARG A 118 -6.27 1.17 -7.54
C ARG A 118 -4.98 0.65 -8.16
N PHE A 119 -3.87 1.38 -8.03
CA PHE A 119 -2.55 0.90 -8.44
C PHE A 119 -2.17 -0.40 -7.72
N LEU A 120 -2.28 -0.44 -6.39
CA LEU A 120 -1.92 -1.62 -5.62
C LEU A 120 -2.82 -2.82 -5.95
N ALA A 121 -4.12 -2.60 -6.20
CA ALA A 121 -5.02 -3.65 -6.67
C ALA A 121 -4.53 -4.31 -7.97
N GLN A 122 -4.03 -3.52 -8.93
CA GLN A 122 -3.46 -4.04 -10.18
C GLN A 122 -2.15 -4.81 -9.94
N VAL A 123 -1.23 -4.24 -9.14
CA VAL A 123 0.05 -4.88 -8.77
C VAL A 123 -0.15 -6.25 -8.14
N THR A 124 -1.19 -6.38 -7.32
CA THR A 124 -1.43 -7.62 -6.58
C THR A 124 -1.87 -8.82 -7.41
N VAL A 125 -2.23 -8.61 -8.69
CA VAL A 125 -2.59 -9.67 -9.63
C VAL A 125 -1.35 -10.43 -10.09
N GLU A 126 -0.25 -9.73 -10.39
CA GLU A 126 1.00 -10.33 -10.87
C GLU A 126 1.77 -11.02 -9.72
N PRO A 127 2.09 -12.34 -9.81
CA PRO A 127 2.69 -13.08 -8.68
C PRO A 127 4.00 -12.50 -8.12
N ALA A 128 4.96 -12.16 -8.99
CA ALA A 128 6.25 -11.63 -8.57
C ALA A 128 6.14 -10.25 -7.90
N LEU A 129 5.29 -9.39 -8.44
CA LEU A 129 5.04 -8.06 -7.86
C LEU A 129 4.22 -8.16 -6.57
N ARG A 130 3.25 -9.07 -6.50
CA ARG A 130 2.52 -9.37 -5.27
C ARG A 130 3.45 -9.80 -4.14
N GLU A 131 4.38 -10.71 -4.41
CA GLU A 131 5.33 -11.18 -3.41
C GLU A 131 6.19 -10.02 -2.90
N TYR A 132 6.69 -9.18 -3.80
CA TYR A 132 7.42 -7.97 -3.41
C TYR A 132 6.56 -7.01 -2.58
N ALA A 133 5.33 -6.73 -3.00
CA ALA A 133 4.42 -5.83 -2.30
C ALA A 133 4.13 -6.33 -0.87
N VAL A 134 3.84 -7.62 -0.71
CA VAL A 134 3.66 -8.26 0.60
C VAL A 134 4.90 -8.08 1.47
N ARG A 135 6.09 -8.36 0.92
CA ARG A 135 7.35 -8.21 1.65
C ARG A 135 7.60 -6.76 2.08
N ALA A 136 7.44 -5.81 1.17
CA ALA A 136 7.66 -4.39 1.43
C ALA A 136 6.73 -3.86 2.54
N HIS A 137 5.45 -4.24 2.53
CA HIS A 137 4.45 -3.70 3.47
C HIS A 137 4.36 -4.46 4.79
N LEU A 138 4.66 -5.76 4.79
CA LEU A 138 4.41 -6.65 5.93
C LEU A 138 5.69 -7.21 6.58
N ASN A 139 6.84 -7.20 5.92
CA ASN A 139 8.11 -7.60 6.53
C ASN A 139 8.87 -6.40 7.11
N THR A 140 8.22 -5.64 7.98
CA THR A 140 8.78 -4.45 8.61
C THR A 140 9.23 -4.72 10.05
N ALA A 141 10.10 -3.85 10.60
CA ALA A 141 10.60 -4.02 11.95
C ALA A 141 9.48 -3.93 13.00
N SER A 142 8.50 -3.03 12.81
CA SER A 142 7.38 -2.94 13.74
C SER A 142 6.50 -4.19 13.71
N LEU A 143 6.22 -4.76 12.53
CA LEU A 143 5.38 -5.95 12.43
C LEU A 143 6.10 -7.21 12.91
N ARG A 144 7.42 -7.34 12.72
CA ARG A 144 8.19 -8.45 13.30
C ARG A 144 8.05 -8.49 14.82
N ARG A 145 8.20 -7.34 15.50
CA ARG A 145 7.99 -7.23 16.96
C ARG A 145 6.57 -7.60 17.41
N LEU A 146 5.57 -7.43 16.55
CA LEU A 146 4.19 -7.86 16.81
C LEU A 146 3.94 -9.34 16.46
N HIS A 147 4.73 -9.91 15.54
CA HIS A 147 4.58 -11.27 15.03
C HIS A 147 5.25 -12.32 15.91
N ASP A 148 6.11 -11.94 16.87
CA ASP A 148 6.69 -12.87 17.84
C ASP A 148 5.62 -13.62 18.69
N ALA A 149 4.34 -13.25 18.57
CA ALA A 149 3.18 -13.95 19.14
C ALA A 149 2.47 -14.95 18.18
N GLY A 150 2.94 -15.13 16.94
CA GLY A 150 2.31 -15.95 15.90
C GLY A 150 1.03 -15.33 15.33
N HIS A 151 0.96 -15.09 14.02
CA HIS A 151 -0.33 -14.86 13.36
C HIS A 151 -0.93 -16.21 12.94
N PRO A 152 -1.91 -16.76 13.68
CA PRO A 152 -2.63 -17.95 13.25
C PRO A 152 -3.36 -17.66 11.95
N GLY A 153 -3.24 -18.56 10.98
CA GLY A 153 -3.95 -18.47 9.71
C GLY A 153 -3.26 -19.21 8.60
N SER A 154 -4.02 -20.02 7.86
CA SER A 154 -3.55 -20.69 6.65
C SER A 154 -3.10 -19.67 5.59
N ALA A 155 -2.31 -20.10 4.61
CA ALA A 155 -1.95 -19.26 3.45
C ALA A 155 -3.20 -18.65 2.79
N ARG A 156 -4.27 -19.45 2.67
CA ARG A 156 -5.57 -19.00 2.15
C ARG A 156 -6.20 -17.87 2.99
N SER A 157 -6.15 -17.94 4.32
CA SER A 157 -6.66 -16.87 5.18
C SER A 157 -5.92 -15.55 4.99
N LYS A 158 -4.60 -15.62 4.81
CA LYS A 158 -3.75 -14.45 4.52
C LYS A 158 -4.08 -13.85 3.16
N ASP A 159 -4.32 -14.69 2.16
CA ASP A 159 -4.74 -14.25 0.82
C ASP A 159 -6.10 -13.54 0.84
N MET A 160 -7.10 -14.13 1.50
CA MET A 160 -8.44 -13.53 1.65
C MET A 160 -8.38 -12.18 2.36
N THR A 161 -7.61 -12.10 3.46
CA THR A 161 -7.40 -10.84 4.20
C THR A 161 -6.78 -9.77 3.32
N ARG A 162 -5.71 -10.11 2.59
CA ARG A 162 -5.03 -9.18 1.69
C ARG A 162 -5.95 -8.70 0.58
N GLN A 163 -6.72 -9.61 -0.04
CA GLN A 163 -7.70 -9.27 -1.08
C GLN A 163 -8.74 -8.28 -0.56
N LEU A 164 -9.33 -8.56 0.60
CA LEU A 164 -10.33 -7.68 1.21
C LEU A 164 -9.74 -6.28 1.46
N ILE A 165 -8.59 -6.16 2.14
CA ILE A 165 -7.99 -4.85 2.46
C ILE A 165 -7.65 -4.09 1.17
N VAL A 166 -7.02 -4.74 0.19
CA VAL A 166 -6.59 -4.08 -1.05
C VAL A 166 -7.77 -3.64 -1.91
N HIS A 167 -8.75 -4.52 -2.16
CA HIS A 167 -9.84 -4.22 -3.09
C HIS A 167 -10.86 -3.26 -2.50
N MET A 168 -11.23 -3.39 -1.21
CA MET A 168 -12.13 -2.41 -0.59
C MET A 168 -11.51 -1.00 -0.53
N SER A 169 -10.19 -0.88 -0.35
CA SER A 169 -9.50 0.41 -0.43
C SER A 169 -9.54 0.99 -1.85
N ALA A 170 -9.38 0.15 -2.88
CA ALA A 170 -9.46 0.59 -4.27
C ALA A 170 -10.88 1.02 -4.68
N GLU A 171 -11.90 0.34 -4.16
CA GLU A 171 -13.31 0.70 -4.36
C GLU A 171 -13.62 2.06 -3.75
N LEU A 172 -13.26 2.29 -2.48
CA LEU A 172 -13.46 3.59 -1.85
C LEU A 172 -12.66 4.71 -2.53
N GLU A 173 -11.42 4.45 -2.93
CA GLU A 173 -10.63 5.43 -3.70
C GLU A 173 -11.31 5.80 -5.03
N THR A 174 -12.00 4.84 -5.67
CA THR A 174 -12.75 5.07 -6.91
C THR A 174 -13.98 5.93 -6.66
N GLU A 175 -14.74 5.67 -5.59
CA GLU A 175 -15.89 6.46 -5.17
C GLU A 175 -15.47 7.91 -4.87
N LEU A 176 -14.47 8.09 -4.00
CA LEU A 176 -13.98 9.41 -3.61
C LEU A 176 -13.41 10.20 -4.80
N ALA A 177 -12.75 9.53 -5.75
CA ALA A 177 -12.27 10.18 -6.97
C ALA A 177 -13.40 10.67 -7.89
N ARG A 178 -14.58 10.04 -7.85
CA ARG A 178 -15.77 10.47 -8.62
C ARG A 178 -16.49 11.62 -7.92
N GLU A 179 -16.70 11.49 -6.62
CA GLU A 179 -17.50 12.44 -5.84
C GLU A 179 -16.73 13.70 -5.45
N GLN A 180 -15.41 13.58 -5.26
CA GLN A 180 -14.52 14.67 -4.80
C GLN A 180 -15.09 15.43 -3.58
N PRO A 181 -15.48 14.73 -2.50
CA PRO A 181 -16.04 15.39 -1.33
C PRO A 181 -14.96 16.22 -0.60
N PRO A 182 -15.36 17.16 0.28
CA PRO A 182 -14.42 17.90 1.11
C PRO A 182 -13.50 16.97 1.92
N ALA A 183 -12.25 17.38 2.13
CA ALA A 183 -11.23 16.55 2.78
C ALA A 183 -11.65 15.93 4.14
N PRO A 184 -12.38 16.64 5.04
CA PRO A 184 -12.85 16.02 6.29
C PRO A 184 -13.84 14.87 6.06
N VAL A 185 -14.67 14.95 5.01
CA VAL A 185 -15.66 13.92 4.65
C VAL A 185 -14.95 12.70 4.06
N ALA A 186 -13.99 12.92 3.15
CA ALA A 186 -13.15 11.84 2.60
C ALA A 186 -12.38 11.11 3.73
N ALA A 187 -11.78 11.87 4.66
CA ALA A 187 -11.06 11.29 5.79
C ALA A 187 -11.98 10.46 6.70
N ALA A 188 -13.21 10.90 6.96
CA ALA A 188 -14.19 10.14 7.72
C ALA A 188 -14.59 8.82 7.02
N ALA A 189 -14.75 8.84 5.69
CA ALA A 189 -15.04 7.64 4.91
C ALA A 189 -13.90 6.61 4.99
N TRP A 190 -12.64 7.07 4.83
CA TRP A 190 -11.46 6.22 5.01
C TRP A 190 -11.38 5.59 6.41
N ARG A 191 -11.61 6.38 7.47
CA ARG A 191 -11.61 5.87 8.85
C ARG A 191 -12.71 4.86 9.10
N ARG A 192 -13.91 5.07 8.54
CA ARG A 192 -15.02 4.11 8.60
C ARG A 192 -14.62 2.79 7.93
N LEU A 193 -14.10 2.84 6.71
CA LEU A 193 -13.57 1.65 6.03
C LEU A 193 -12.50 0.94 6.86
N GLY A 194 -11.59 1.69 7.49
CA GLY A 194 -10.58 1.13 8.40
C GLY A 194 -11.19 0.35 9.57
N ALA A 195 -12.21 0.91 10.23
CA ALA A 195 -12.90 0.24 11.33
C ALA A 195 -13.65 -1.02 10.88
N ASP A 196 -14.27 -0.97 9.70
CA ASP A 196 -14.98 -2.11 9.11
C ASP A 196 -14.01 -3.23 8.73
N LEU A 197 -12.89 -2.88 8.08
CA LEU A 197 -11.83 -3.83 7.73
C LEU A 197 -11.20 -4.48 8.97
N VAL A 198 -10.91 -3.71 10.03
CA VAL A 198 -10.41 -4.28 11.28
C VAL A 198 -11.40 -5.29 11.87
N THR A 199 -12.70 -4.96 11.88
CA THR A 199 -13.74 -5.84 12.38
C THR A 199 -13.86 -7.11 11.53
N ALA A 200 -13.95 -6.97 10.21
CA ALA A 200 -14.10 -8.09 9.27
C ALA A 200 -12.88 -9.03 9.30
N VAL A 201 -11.67 -8.48 9.26
CA VAL A 201 -10.43 -9.29 9.27
C VAL A 201 -10.22 -9.97 10.62
N THR A 202 -10.56 -9.32 11.73
CA THR A 202 -10.53 -9.96 13.05
C THR A 202 -11.49 -11.14 13.10
N GLY A 203 -12.74 -10.95 12.64
CA GLY A 203 -13.74 -12.03 12.58
C GLY A 203 -13.31 -13.20 11.69
N LEU A 204 -12.79 -12.90 10.49
CA LEU A 204 -12.26 -13.90 9.56
C LEU A 204 -11.12 -14.72 10.18
N THR A 205 -10.18 -14.05 10.84
CA THR A 205 -9.02 -14.69 11.47
C THR A 205 -9.45 -15.59 12.63
N MET A 206 -10.41 -15.14 13.46
CA MET A 206 -10.94 -15.93 14.56
C MET A 206 -11.70 -17.16 14.06
N ALA A 207 -12.61 -16.98 13.11
CA ALA A 207 -13.43 -18.07 12.57
C ALA A 207 -12.59 -19.15 11.86
N LEU A 208 -11.52 -18.75 11.16
CA LEU A 208 -10.64 -19.67 10.46
C LEU A 208 -9.53 -20.25 11.35
N GLY A 209 -9.16 -19.55 12.42
CA GLY A 209 -8.21 -20.03 13.42
C GLY A 209 -8.78 -21.16 14.28
N THR A 210 -10.08 -21.12 14.61
CA THR A 210 -10.77 -22.16 15.37
C THR A 210 -10.94 -23.47 14.59
N LEU A 211 -10.94 -23.42 13.25
CA LEU A 211 -11.15 -24.60 12.40
C LEU A 211 -9.90 -25.47 12.20
N GLY A 212 -8.74 -25.06 12.73
CA GLY A 212 -7.49 -25.84 12.66
C GLY A 212 -7.17 -26.68 13.90
N GLY A 213 -8.00 -26.64 14.94
CA GLY A 213 -7.72 -27.23 16.26
C GLY A 213 -8.32 -28.60 16.55
N THR A 214 -9.08 -29.21 15.63
CA THR A 214 -9.78 -30.48 15.89
C THR A 214 -9.45 -31.54 14.85
N ALA A 215 -8.20 -32.00 14.79
CA ALA A 215 -7.84 -33.18 14.01
C ALA A 215 -6.58 -33.89 14.53
N GLN A 216 -6.40 -34.04 15.84
CA GLN A 216 -5.48 -35.05 16.37
C GLN A 216 -5.82 -35.39 17.81
N ASP A 217 -6.73 -36.34 18.00
CA ASP A 217 -6.74 -37.34 19.08
C ASP A 217 -7.99 -38.21 18.95
N GLY A 218 -7.92 -39.18 18.04
CA GLY A 218 -8.74 -40.38 18.12
C GLY A 218 -7.93 -41.44 18.86
N PRO A 219 -8.48 -42.13 19.88
CA PRO A 219 -7.72 -43.06 20.67
C PRO A 219 -7.30 -44.25 19.80
N ARG A 220 -6.02 -44.62 19.85
CA ARG A 220 -5.57 -45.93 19.39
C ARG A 220 -6.09 -46.96 20.39
N GLY A 221 -7.17 -47.64 20.02
CA GLY A 221 -7.65 -48.89 20.61
C GLY A 221 -7.71 -49.94 19.52
#